data_AF-A0A920J5J7-F1
#
_entry.id   AF-A0A920J5J7-F1
#
_cell.length_a   1.000
_cell.length_b   1.000
_cell.length_c   1.000
_cell.angle_alpha   90.00
_cell.angle_beta   90.00
_cell.angle_gamma   90.00
#
_symmetry.space_group_name_H-M   'P 1'
#
loop_
_entity.id
_entity.type
_entity.pdbx_description
1 polymer ?
#
loop_
_entity_poly.entity_id
_entity_poly.type
_entity_poly.pdbx_seq_one_letter_code
_entity_poly.pdbx_strand_id
1 'polypeptide(L)'
;MKHLEENGVSTHFESQISDTESVVKKLEMTPIECVVRNIAAGSICKRLGVQEGLELDPPTFEFFYKDDDLGDPMINDYHIESFGWATSDQVEEMKSLTFKVNEILKELFAGGGMILVDYKLEFGDYKGKLLLGDEFTPDGCRVWDAETKEKLDKDRFRQDLGDVVESYHILPIN
;
A
#
# COMPACT_ATOMS: atom_id res chain seq x y z
N MET A 1 -4.53 -10.47 -0.73
CA MET A 1 -4.62 -10.93 0.69
C MET A 1 -4.15 -12.37 0.90
N LYS A 2 -4.77 -13.40 0.32
CA LYS A 2 -4.37 -14.83 0.52
C LYS A 2 -2.86 -15.09 0.30
N HIS A 3 -2.31 -14.57 -0.79
CA HIS A 3 -0.88 -14.70 -1.09
C HIS A 3 0.02 -14.10 0.02
N LEU A 4 -0.40 -13.00 0.65
CA LEU A 4 0.32 -12.40 1.77
C LEU A 4 0.25 -13.28 3.02
N GLU A 5 -0.91 -13.89 3.31
CA GLU A 5 -1.07 -14.84 4.42
C GLU A 5 -0.20 -16.10 4.25
N GLU A 6 -0.15 -16.65 3.04
CA GLU A 6 0.70 -17.80 2.70
C GLU A 6 2.19 -17.50 2.88
N ASN A 7 2.58 -16.22 2.72
CA ASN A 7 3.95 -15.72 2.97
C ASN A 7 4.12 -15.14 4.39
N GLY A 8 3.19 -15.45 5.30
CA GLY A 8 3.31 -15.18 6.74
C GLY A 8 3.04 -13.72 7.13
N VAL A 9 2.24 -12.98 6.38
CA VAL A 9 1.69 -11.68 6.78
C VAL A 9 0.28 -11.92 7.30
N SER A 10 0.01 -11.62 8.56
CA SER A 10 -1.33 -11.86 9.12
C SER A 10 -2.31 -10.80 8.63
N THR A 11 -3.45 -11.21 8.07
CA THR A 11 -4.44 -10.29 7.50
C THR A 11 -5.82 -10.44 8.16
N HIS A 12 -6.69 -9.46 7.90
CA HIS A 12 -8.09 -9.54 8.29
C HIS A 12 -8.90 -10.52 7.43
N PHE A 13 -8.39 -10.98 6.29
CA PHE A 13 -9.17 -11.76 5.33
C PHE A 13 -9.55 -13.12 5.93
N GLU A 14 -10.75 -13.61 5.62
CA GLU A 14 -11.19 -14.95 6.02
C GLU A 14 -11.65 -15.77 4.82
N SER A 15 -12.58 -15.24 4.03
CA SER A 15 -13.05 -15.91 2.81
C SER A 15 -13.65 -14.93 1.82
N GLN A 16 -13.67 -15.33 0.55
CA GLN A 16 -14.42 -14.63 -0.50
C GLN A 16 -15.74 -15.37 -0.68
N ILE A 17 -16.86 -14.63 -0.68
CA ILE A 17 -18.21 -15.23 -0.74
C ILE A 17 -18.95 -14.90 -2.03
N SER A 18 -18.49 -13.89 -2.78
CA SER A 18 -18.94 -13.59 -4.14
C SER A 18 -17.83 -12.87 -4.92
N ASP A 19 -18.09 -12.53 -6.18
CA ASP A 19 -17.15 -11.78 -7.02
C ASP A 19 -16.84 -10.37 -6.46
N THR A 20 -17.68 -9.85 -5.57
CA THR A 20 -17.56 -8.48 -5.03
C THR A 20 -17.63 -8.40 -3.50
N GLU A 21 -17.75 -9.53 -2.81
CA GLU A 21 -17.89 -9.56 -1.35
C GLU A 21 -16.90 -10.55 -0.71
N SER A 22 -16.30 -10.09 0.39
CA SER A 22 -15.39 -10.88 1.22
C SER A 22 -15.79 -10.77 2.69
N VAL A 23 -15.56 -11.86 3.43
CA VAL A 23 -15.67 -11.91 4.88
C VAL A 23 -14.30 -11.60 5.48
N VAL A 24 -14.29 -10.65 6.42
CA VAL A 24 -13.08 -10.16 7.09
C VAL A 24 -13.30 -10.08 8.60
N LYS A 25 -12.20 -10.22 9.34
CA LYS A 25 -12.13 -9.94 10.77
C LYS A 25 -12.38 -8.44 10.97
N LYS A 26 -13.34 -8.10 11.84
CA LYS A 26 -13.59 -6.71 12.21
C LYS A 26 -12.43 -6.18 13.04
N LEU A 27 -11.63 -5.30 12.44
CA LEU A 27 -10.48 -4.66 13.10
C LEU A 27 -10.89 -3.34 13.77
N GLU A 28 -10.18 -2.99 14.84
CA GLU A 28 -10.10 -1.61 15.32
C GLU A 28 -8.97 -0.91 14.55
N MET A 29 -9.34 -0.19 13.49
CA MET A 29 -8.37 0.43 12.57
C MET A 29 -7.57 1.55 13.24
N THR A 30 -6.26 1.57 12.98
CA THR A 30 -5.44 2.76 13.24
C THR A 30 -5.72 3.81 12.16
N PRO A 31 -5.76 5.12 12.49
CA PRO A 31 -5.97 6.18 11.50
C PRO A 31 -4.67 6.52 10.77
N ILE A 32 -3.92 5.50 10.33
CA ILE A 32 -2.56 5.63 9.83
C ILE A 32 -2.44 4.85 8.51
N GLU A 33 -2.04 5.56 7.47
CA GLU A 33 -1.65 4.96 6.20
C GLU A 33 -0.14 4.73 6.20
N CYS A 34 0.28 3.49 5.92
CA CYS A 34 1.68 3.09 5.81
C CYS A 34 2.06 2.97 4.34
N VAL A 35 2.93 3.85 3.84
CA VAL A 35 3.29 3.91 2.42
C VAL A 35 4.75 3.52 2.23
N VAL A 36 5.01 2.54 1.37
CA VAL A 36 6.36 2.23 0.89
C VAL A 36 6.49 2.67 -0.57
N ARG A 37 7.65 3.25 -0.89
CA ARG A 37 8.03 3.68 -2.24
C ARG A 37 9.35 3.04 -2.66
N ASN A 38 9.32 2.30 -3.75
CA ASN A 38 10.51 1.78 -4.43
C ASN A 38 11.01 2.76 -5.50
N ILE A 39 10.09 3.53 -6.09
CA ILE A 39 10.37 4.54 -7.11
C ILE A 39 9.63 5.83 -6.74
N ALA A 40 10.26 6.98 -6.92
CA ALA A 40 9.61 8.26 -6.72
C ALA A 40 8.49 8.47 -7.75
N ALA A 41 7.25 8.60 -7.27
CA ALA A 41 6.07 8.93 -8.07
C ALA A 41 5.02 9.66 -7.22
N GLY A 42 4.10 10.39 -7.84
CA GLY A 42 3.00 11.05 -7.13
C GLY A 42 3.44 12.13 -6.13
N SER A 43 2.94 12.06 -4.89
CA SER A 43 3.05 13.16 -3.92
C SER A 43 4.47 13.45 -3.47
N ILE A 44 5.37 12.45 -3.40
CA ILE A 44 6.77 12.66 -3.03
C ILE A 44 7.52 13.54 -4.04
N CYS A 45 7.22 13.38 -5.34
CA CYS A 45 7.82 14.19 -6.41
C CYS A 45 7.44 15.66 -6.26
N LYS A 46 6.15 15.93 -5.98
CA LYS A 46 5.65 17.29 -5.74
C LYS A 46 6.22 17.90 -4.45
N ARG A 47 6.27 17.12 -3.37
CA ARG A 47 6.71 17.58 -2.04
C ARG A 47 8.20 17.88 -1.98
N LEU A 48 9.03 17.05 -2.63
CA LEU A 48 10.49 17.13 -2.51
C LEU A 48 11.19 17.63 -3.78
N GLY A 49 10.46 17.83 -4.88
CA GLY A 49 11.04 18.29 -6.15
C GLY A 49 11.91 17.25 -6.86
N VAL A 50 11.76 15.97 -6.50
CA VAL A 50 12.47 14.86 -7.16
C VAL A 50 11.77 14.46 -8.46
N GLN A 51 12.53 13.93 -9.40
CA GLN A 51 12.02 13.48 -10.69
C GLN A 51 11.22 12.17 -10.55
N GLU A 52 10.05 12.09 -11.21
CA GLU A 52 9.29 10.83 -11.31
C GLU A 52 10.14 9.76 -12.02
N GLY A 53 10.17 8.55 -11.46
CA GLY A 53 10.99 7.46 -11.96
C GLY A 53 12.36 7.33 -11.29
N LEU A 54 12.71 8.22 -10.34
CA LEU A 54 13.93 8.05 -9.54
C LEU A 54 13.81 6.79 -8.66
N GLU A 55 14.74 5.86 -8.82
CA GLU A 55 14.85 4.68 -7.94
C GLU A 55 15.24 5.09 -6.52
N LEU A 56 14.56 4.51 -5.53
CA LEU A 56 14.80 4.75 -4.11
C LEU A 56 15.45 3.51 -3.51
N ASP A 57 16.76 3.59 -3.27
CA ASP A 57 17.55 2.52 -2.65
C ASP A 57 18.27 3.05 -1.38
N PRO A 58 17.86 2.61 -0.18
CA PRO A 58 16.77 1.68 0.09
C PRO A 58 15.37 2.28 -0.19
N PRO A 59 14.34 1.43 -0.37
CA PRO A 59 12.96 1.91 -0.47
C PRO A 59 12.58 2.80 0.72
N THR A 60 11.83 3.86 0.47
CA THR A 60 11.44 4.83 1.50
C THR A 60 10.10 4.46 2.10
N PHE A 61 9.92 4.75 3.39
CA PHE A 61 8.68 4.55 4.14
C PHE A 61 8.14 5.90 4.62
N GLU A 62 6.82 6.11 4.50
CA GLU A 62 6.13 7.33 4.91
C GLU A 62 4.82 7.00 5.63
N PHE A 63 4.50 7.76 6.67
CA PHE A 63 3.19 7.70 7.32
C PHE A 63 2.31 8.87 6.86
N PHE A 64 1.02 8.61 6.69
CA PHE A 64 -0.01 9.64 6.49
C PHE A 64 -1.13 9.44 7.51
N TYR A 65 -1.67 10.54 8.04
CA TYR A 65 -2.83 10.50 8.91
C TYR A 65 -4.08 10.35 8.05
N LYS A 66 -4.91 9.33 8.29
CA LYS A 66 -6.11 9.07 7.49
C LYS A 66 -7.22 10.05 7.89
N ASP A 67 -7.37 11.11 7.11
CA ASP A 67 -8.38 12.15 7.29
C ASP A 67 -8.60 12.88 5.96
N ASP A 68 -9.68 12.48 5.26
CA ASP A 68 -10.03 12.99 3.93
C ASP A 68 -10.28 14.52 3.94
N ASP A 69 -10.79 15.08 5.05
CA ASP A 69 -11.06 16.52 5.19
C ASP A 69 -9.76 17.33 5.28
N LEU A 70 -8.70 16.70 5.82
CA LEU A 70 -7.35 17.28 5.89
C LEU A 70 -6.47 16.93 4.70
N GLY A 71 -6.95 16.07 3.79
CA GLY A 71 -6.21 15.60 2.63
C GLY A 71 -5.03 14.70 2.99
N ASP A 72 -5.21 13.86 4.00
CA ASP A 72 -4.25 12.86 4.48
C ASP A 72 -2.83 13.40 4.72
N PRO A 73 -2.62 14.28 5.72
CA PRO A 73 -1.33 14.92 5.90
C PRO A 73 -0.23 13.91 6.26
N MET A 74 0.98 14.15 5.74
CA MET A 74 2.15 13.36 6.13
C MET A 74 2.47 13.58 7.61
N ILE A 75 2.72 12.49 8.33
CA ILE A 75 3.03 12.49 9.76
C ILE A 75 4.33 11.73 10.05
N ASN A 76 4.80 11.79 11.29
CA ASN A 76 5.92 11.01 11.79
C ASN A 76 5.49 10.17 12.99
N ASP A 77 6.40 9.33 13.47
CA ASP A 77 6.23 8.49 14.67
C ASP A 77 5.93 9.30 15.93
N TYR A 78 6.56 10.47 16.11
CA TYR A 78 6.26 11.35 17.25
C TYR A 78 4.82 11.85 17.25
N HIS A 79 4.23 12.17 16.09
CA HIS A 79 2.81 12.52 16.00
C HIS A 79 1.94 11.33 16.42
N ILE A 80 2.24 10.14 15.89
CA ILE A 80 1.49 8.90 16.19
C ILE A 80 1.50 8.60 17.69
N GLU A 81 2.67 8.66 18.32
CA GLU A 81 2.81 8.40 19.76
C GLU A 81 2.17 9.50 20.61
N SER A 82 2.41 10.78 20.27
CA SER A 82 1.89 11.92 21.06
C SER A 82 0.37 12.00 21.06
N PHE A 83 -0.28 11.57 19.98
CA PHE A 83 -1.73 11.56 19.86
C PHE A 83 -2.36 10.22 20.25
N GLY A 84 -1.55 9.22 20.62
CA GLY A 84 -2.02 7.91 21.05
C GLY A 84 -2.72 7.10 19.95
N TRP A 85 -2.34 7.30 18.68
CA TRP A 85 -2.90 6.56 17.55
C TRP A 85 -2.33 5.14 17.45
N ALA A 86 -1.08 4.95 17.90
CA ALA A 86 -0.44 3.64 18.07
C ALA A 86 0.72 3.77 19.08
N THR A 87 1.12 2.65 19.69
CA THR A 87 2.34 2.59 20.51
C THR A 87 3.60 2.54 19.64
N SER A 88 4.76 2.88 20.20
CA SER A 88 6.04 2.79 19.47
C SER A 88 6.33 1.36 18.97
N ASP A 89 5.94 0.33 19.74
CA ASP A 89 6.05 -1.08 19.32
C ASP A 89 5.16 -1.38 18.10
N GLN A 90 3.92 -0.89 18.10
CA GLN A 90 3.01 -1.02 16.96
C GLN A 90 3.52 -0.26 15.73
N VAL A 91 4.14 0.91 15.92
CA VAL A 91 4.78 1.69 14.84
C VAL A 91 5.91 0.91 14.19
N GLU A 92 6.79 0.29 14.97
CA GLU A 92 7.87 -0.54 14.45
C GLU A 92 7.33 -1.83 13.78
N GLU A 93 6.28 -2.43 14.34
CA GLU A 93 5.60 -3.58 13.73
C GLU A 93 4.96 -3.22 12.38
N MET A 94 4.28 -2.07 12.27
CA MET A 94 3.72 -1.55 11.01
C MET A 94 4.81 -1.35 9.95
N LYS A 95 5.94 -0.73 10.30
CA LYS A 95 7.08 -0.56 9.37
C LYS A 95 7.62 -1.91 8.89
N SER A 96 7.89 -2.82 9.83
CA SER A 96 8.42 -4.16 9.55
C SER A 96 7.50 -4.97 8.64
N LEU A 97 6.20 -5.01 8.96
CA LEU A 97 5.20 -5.72 8.16
C LEU A 97 5.05 -5.07 6.78
N THR A 98 5.05 -3.74 6.69
CA THR A 98 4.95 -3.05 5.40
C THR A 98 6.15 -3.39 4.53
N PHE A 99 7.39 -3.33 5.03
CA PHE A 99 8.56 -3.75 4.25
C PHE A 99 8.55 -5.23 3.89
N LYS A 100 8.07 -6.11 4.77
CA LYS A 100 7.88 -7.53 4.43
C LYS A 100 6.92 -7.71 3.26
N VAL A 101 5.79 -6.98 3.29
CA VAL A 101 4.82 -6.97 2.18
C VAL A 101 5.47 -6.43 0.91
N ASN A 102 6.36 -5.43 0.99
CA ASN A 102 7.08 -4.90 -0.16
C ASN A 102 7.86 -5.99 -0.89
N GLU A 103 8.63 -6.80 -0.15
CA GLU A 103 9.46 -7.85 -0.76
C GLU A 103 8.60 -8.92 -1.45
N ILE A 104 7.51 -9.36 -0.80
CA ILE A 104 6.57 -10.34 -1.37
C ILE A 104 5.94 -9.80 -2.66
N LEU A 105 5.48 -8.55 -2.63
CA LEU A 105 4.79 -7.96 -3.76
C LEU A 105 5.75 -7.62 -4.90
N LYS A 106 6.96 -7.14 -4.61
CA LYS A 106 7.98 -6.91 -5.65
C LYS A 106 8.27 -8.18 -6.43
N GLU A 107 8.42 -9.30 -5.75
CA GLU A 107 8.61 -10.60 -6.41
C GLU A 107 7.39 -10.99 -7.26
N LEU A 108 6.18 -10.84 -6.72
CA LEU A 108 4.93 -11.14 -7.42
C LEU A 108 4.77 -10.30 -8.70
N PHE A 109 4.95 -8.99 -8.62
CA PHE A 109 4.83 -8.08 -9.78
C PHE A 109 5.95 -8.29 -10.78
N ALA A 110 7.19 -8.50 -10.32
CA ALA A 110 8.31 -8.80 -11.22
C ALA A 110 8.07 -10.10 -12.01
N GLY A 111 7.47 -11.12 -11.39
CA GLY A 111 7.07 -12.36 -12.06
C GLY A 111 6.02 -12.16 -13.15
N GLY A 112 5.24 -11.07 -13.09
CA GLY A 112 4.28 -10.66 -14.11
C GLY A 112 4.84 -9.65 -15.13
N GLY A 113 6.13 -9.32 -15.09
CA GLY A 113 6.71 -8.30 -15.99
C GLY A 113 6.33 -6.86 -15.59
N MET A 114 6.07 -6.62 -14.30
CA MET A 114 5.64 -5.33 -13.77
C MET A 114 6.58 -4.82 -12.68
N ILE A 115 6.50 -3.51 -12.43
CA ILE A 115 7.27 -2.80 -11.42
C ILE A 115 6.31 -2.25 -10.38
N LEU A 116 6.49 -2.67 -9.12
CA LEU A 116 5.80 -2.08 -7.98
C LEU A 116 6.49 -0.76 -7.59
N VAL A 117 5.87 0.37 -7.95
CA VAL A 117 6.40 1.72 -7.76
C VAL A 117 6.24 2.18 -6.32
N ASP A 118 5.01 2.17 -5.83
CA ASP A 118 4.65 2.43 -4.44
C ASP A 118 3.32 1.76 -4.10
N TYR A 119 3.01 1.64 -2.80
CA TYR A 119 1.72 1.17 -2.34
C TYR A 119 1.46 1.63 -0.90
N LYS A 120 0.19 1.58 -0.52
CA LYS A 120 -0.31 1.90 0.81
C LYS A 120 -0.88 0.65 1.48
N LEU A 121 -0.66 0.52 2.79
CA LEU A 121 -1.38 -0.41 3.66
C LEU A 121 -2.01 0.32 4.85
N GLU A 122 -3.08 -0.26 5.38
CA GLU A 122 -3.70 0.14 6.64
C GLU A 122 -3.76 -1.06 7.59
N PHE A 123 -3.52 -0.80 8.87
CA PHE A 123 -3.49 -1.83 9.91
C PHE A 123 -4.54 -1.55 10.99
N GLY A 124 -4.99 -2.61 11.64
CA GLY A 124 -5.87 -2.51 12.79
C GLY A 124 -5.64 -3.61 13.81
N ASP A 125 -6.11 -3.36 15.03
CA ASP A 125 -6.07 -4.36 16.10
C ASP A 125 -7.19 -5.39 15.94
N TYR A 126 -6.83 -6.64 16.15
CA TYR A 126 -7.77 -7.72 16.40
C TYR A 126 -7.34 -8.53 17.61
N LYS A 127 -7.95 -8.22 18.75
CA LYS A 127 -7.74 -8.92 20.04
C LYS A 127 -6.28 -8.80 20.51
N GLY A 128 -5.72 -7.60 20.43
CA GLY A 128 -4.35 -7.31 20.84
C GLY A 128 -3.29 -7.76 19.83
N LYS A 129 -3.68 -7.96 18.57
CA LYS A 129 -2.78 -8.33 17.48
C LYS A 129 -2.98 -7.40 16.30
N LEU A 130 -1.87 -6.84 15.81
CA LEU A 130 -1.89 -6.03 14.61
C LEU A 130 -2.09 -6.93 13.37
N LEU A 131 -3.09 -6.63 12.57
CA LEU A 131 -3.37 -7.32 11.31
C LEU A 131 -3.37 -6.32 10.16
N LEU A 132 -2.91 -6.77 8.99
CA LEU A 132 -3.12 -6.05 7.74
C LEU A 132 -4.62 -6.05 7.41
N GLY A 133 -5.20 -4.86 7.32
CA GLY A 133 -6.61 -4.63 7.02
C GLY A 133 -6.84 -4.05 5.63
N ASP A 134 -7.98 -3.36 5.50
CA ASP A 134 -8.41 -2.65 4.29
C ASP A 134 -8.32 -3.52 3.02
N GLU A 135 -7.65 -3.05 1.98
CA GLU A 135 -7.52 -3.77 0.73
C GLU A 135 -6.09 -3.68 0.17
N PHE A 136 -5.76 -4.63 -0.71
CA PHE A 136 -4.59 -4.52 -1.57
C PHE A 136 -5.05 -4.73 -3.00
N THR A 137 -5.33 -3.61 -3.68
CA THR A 137 -5.93 -3.53 -5.01
C THR A 137 -5.12 -2.55 -5.87
N PRO A 138 -5.36 -2.49 -7.19
CA PRO A 138 -4.75 -1.49 -8.07
C PRO A 138 -5.04 -0.03 -7.67
N ASP A 139 -6.06 0.20 -6.85
CA ASP A 139 -6.39 1.53 -6.32
C ASP A 139 -5.40 1.98 -5.24
N GLY A 140 -4.85 1.03 -4.48
CA GLY A 140 -3.91 1.24 -3.37
C GLY A 140 -2.43 1.15 -3.73
N CYS A 141 -2.09 0.90 -5.00
CA CYS A 141 -0.70 0.82 -5.47
C CYS A 141 -0.46 1.54 -6.80
N ARG A 142 0.81 1.83 -7.07
CA ARG A 142 1.30 2.22 -8.39
C ARG A 142 2.09 1.08 -9.01
N VAL A 143 1.72 0.73 -10.23
CA VAL A 143 2.31 -0.39 -10.95
C VAL A 143 2.59 0.05 -12.37
N TRP A 144 3.83 -0.12 -12.81
CA TRP A 144 4.24 0.18 -14.18
C TRP A 144 4.63 -1.10 -14.91
N ASP A 145 4.42 -1.13 -16.23
CA ASP A 145 4.98 -2.15 -17.10
C ASP A 145 6.52 -2.10 -17.06
N ALA A 146 7.18 -3.26 -16.97
CA ALA A 146 8.63 -3.30 -16.73
C ALA A 146 9.45 -2.84 -17.95
N GLU A 147 8.96 -3.10 -19.17
CA GLU A 147 9.65 -2.81 -20.43
C GLU A 147 9.40 -1.37 -20.88
N THR A 148 8.14 -0.96 -20.90
CA THR A 148 7.67 0.32 -21.46
C THR A 148 7.56 1.44 -20.42
N LYS A 149 7.52 1.09 -19.12
CA LYS A 149 7.18 2.00 -18.01
C LYS A 149 5.77 2.60 -18.12
N GLU A 150 4.88 1.99 -18.91
CA GLU A 150 3.48 2.40 -18.98
C GLU A 150 2.81 2.24 -17.60
N LYS A 151 2.01 3.24 -17.20
CA LYS A 151 1.26 3.20 -15.94
C LYS A 151 0.07 2.25 -16.08
N LEU A 152 -0.06 1.29 -15.17
CA LEU A 152 -1.09 0.22 -15.15
C LEU A 152 -2.06 0.35 -13.97
N ASP A 153 -2.00 1.48 -13.26
CA ASP A 153 -2.72 1.73 -12.02
C ASP A 153 -3.67 2.93 -12.12
N LYS A 154 -4.28 3.30 -11.00
CA LYS A 154 -5.24 4.41 -10.89
C LYS A 154 -4.70 5.76 -11.38
N ASP A 155 -3.39 5.96 -11.51
CA ASP A 155 -2.83 7.15 -12.14
C ASP A 155 -3.29 7.31 -13.60
N ARG A 156 -3.69 6.24 -14.30
CA ARG A 156 -4.34 6.37 -15.61
C ARG A 156 -5.62 7.18 -15.57
N PHE A 157 -6.43 7.02 -14.51
CA PHE A 157 -7.59 7.86 -14.26
C PHE A 157 -7.18 9.27 -13.80
N ARG A 158 -6.22 9.37 -12.85
CA ARG A 158 -5.81 10.67 -12.28
C ARG A 158 -5.12 11.60 -13.29
N GLN A 159 -4.56 11.04 -14.37
CA GLN A 159 -3.81 11.76 -15.41
C GLN A 159 -4.51 11.70 -16.79
N ASP A 160 -5.77 11.29 -16.85
CA ASP A 160 -6.58 11.21 -18.08
C ASP A 160 -5.92 10.39 -19.22
N LEU A 161 -5.28 9.26 -18.88
CA LEU A 161 -4.56 8.39 -19.82
C LEU A 161 -5.43 7.32 -20.51
N GLY A 162 -6.68 7.13 -20.07
CA GLY A 162 -7.62 6.12 -20.62
C GLY A 162 -7.36 4.68 -20.15
N ASP A 163 -8.16 3.71 -20.64
CA ASP A 163 -8.00 2.25 -20.45
C ASP A 163 -7.81 1.76 -19.00
N VAL A 164 -8.53 2.37 -18.06
CA VAL A 164 -8.37 2.09 -16.62
C VAL A 164 -8.80 0.65 -16.29
N VAL A 165 -9.96 0.21 -16.75
CA VAL A 165 -10.50 -1.13 -16.44
C VAL A 165 -9.66 -2.22 -17.08
N GLU A 166 -9.25 -2.02 -18.33
CA GLU A 166 -8.40 -2.93 -19.08
C GLU A 166 -7.04 -3.12 -18.39
N SER A 167 -6.45 -2.05 -17.88
CA SER A 167 -5.19 -2.12 -17.13
C SER A 167 -5.31 -2.89 -15.81
N TYR A 168 -6.49 -2.93 -15.19
CA TYR A 168 -6.67 -3.67 -13.95
C TYR A 168 -6.71 -5.18 -14.20
N HIS A 169 -7.25 -5.64 -15.33
CA HIS A 169 -7.36 -7.08 -15.65
C HIS A 169 -6.02 -7.79 -15.84
N ILE A 170 -4.94 -7.05 -16.14
CA ILE A 170 -3.61 -7.63 -16.38
C ILE A 170 -2.76 -7.75 -15.10
N LEU A 171 -3.23 -7.21 -13.97
CA LEU A 171 -2.50 -7.22 -12.72
C LEU A 171 -2.60 -8.60 -12.03
N PRO A 172 -1.53 -9.08 -11.37
CA PRO A 172 -1.46 -10.42 -10.78
C PRO A 172 -2.16 -10.50 -9.41
N ILE A 173 -3.02 -9.51 -9.11
CA ILE A 173 -3.63 -9.28 -7.80
C ILE A 173 -5.17 -9.27 -7.85
N ASN A 174 -5.76 -9.65 -8.98
CA ASN A 174 -7.19 -9.91 -9.10
C ASN A 174 -7.59 -11.24 -8.45
#